data_AF-A0A265Q5Q8-F1
#
_entry.id   AF-A0A265Q5Q8-F1
#
_cell.length_a   1.000
_cell.length_b   1.000
_cell.length_c   1.000
_cell.angle_alpha   90.00
_cell.angle_beta   90.00
_cell.angle_gamma   90.00
#
_symmetry.space_group_name_H-M   'P 1'
#
loop_
_entity.id
_entity.type
_entity.pdbx_description
1 polymer ?
#
loop_
_entity_poly.entity_id
_entity_poly.type
_entity_poly.pdbx_seq_one_letter_code
_entity_poly.pdbx_strand_id
1 'polypeptide(L)'
;MAEQFYTILTQIGKAKIANASTLGNKVNFIHFALGDGNGSYYNPIESQQALKNEVWRGQIGNVVIDENNPSWIVLETIIPADQGGFMIREAGVFDDEGNMLAIGKYPETYKPIVSTGSAKDLYIRMILEVSNTSAVNLKIDPTMILATKKDIDILSNRIKKNEDDILNFKKGTTIIEELQTENKTLLGAINELNEKKVDKIQGKGLSTEDYTTDDKNKLKNIENIIEEMHNTIGDINDLTLPAELKGKVLTEQTKYILVKADQAFQSASDGKQQIATAITGKGVPASGSDTFPILANKIGQIETDKTGDATAIASDILTGRTAYVKGSKLIGTMHNNGAISGSITAQNGQYTIPAGYHSGSGKITATFSNLTAGNVRNGVSIGGVTGSFKGGWSLRELSVDYENDRIYEGTFNIDLPRGPITSLNQIKVLLFVWNEYWSYYHAGGTTYKVAGGGYTVSHLWTPLSQWGPDFNPSAGTGNQGSSIYLDSVTMSGTNIRLGFRARLGLDANHIYAKSDLCQIYYES
;
A
#
# COMPACT_ATOMS: atom_id res chain seq x y z
N MET A 1 89.65 -83.50 0.76
CA MET A 1 89.28 -82.10 0.44
C MET A 1 87.93 -82.14 -0.26
N ALA A 2 87.03 -81.20 0.02
CA ALA A 2 85.76 -81.14 -0.70
C ALA A 2 86.04 -80.77 -2.17
N GLU A 3 85.38 -81.46 -3.10
CA GLU A 3 85.48 -81.15 -4.52
C GLU A 3 84.93 -79.73 -4.74
N GLN A 4 85.72 -78.86 -5.38
CA GLN A 4 85.28 -77.49 -5.70
C GLN A 4 84.70 -77.45 -7.11
N PHE A 5 83.55 -76.79 -7.24
CA PHE A 5 82.85 -76.57 -8.51
C PHE A 5 82.91 -75.09 -8.85
N TYR A 6 83.23 -74.80 -10.11
CA TYR A 6 83.51 -73.45 -10.58
C TYR A 6 83.37 -73.39 -12.09
N THR A 7 83.28 -72.17 -12.61
CA THR A 7 83.26 -71.89 -14.04
C THR A 7 84.43 -70.99 -14.40
N ILE A 8 85.06 -71.28 -15.54
CA ILE A 8 86.10 -70.44 -16.12
C ILE A 8 85.70 -70.01 -17.53
N LEU A 9 86.15 -68.83 -17.93
CA LEU A 9 86.12 -68.41 -19.33
C LEU A 9 87.27 -69.06 -20.09
N THR A 10 87.00 -69.57 -21.28
CA THR A 10 88.06 -70.05 -22.18
C THR A 10 88.86 -68.87 -22.71
N GLN A 11 90.04 -69.14 -23.28
CA GLN A 11 90.86 -68.13 -23.93
C GLN A 11 90.09 -67.44 -25.08
N ILE A 12 89.26 -68.20 -25.81
CA ILE A 12 88.38 -67.67 -26.86
C ILE A 12 87.30 -66.77 -26.25
N GLY A 13 86.64 -67.20 -25.17
CA GLY A 13 85.62 -66.42 -24.48
C GLY A 13 86.15 -65.09 -23.95
N LYS A 14 87.31 -65.10 -23.27
CA LYS A 14 87.98 -63.89 -22.80
C LYS A 14 88.30 -62.94 -23.96
N ALA A 15 88.86 -63.46 -25.05
CA ALA A 15 89.20 -62.65 -26.23
C ALA A 15 87.95 -62.05 -26.89
N LYS A 16 86.87 -62.83 -27.04
CA LYS A 16 85.61 -62.33 -27.63
C LYS A 16 84.95 -61.26 -26.77
N ILE A 17 84.89 -61.43 -25.45
CA ILE A 17 84.32 -60.43 -24.52
C ILE A 17 85.18 -59.14 -24.49
N ALA A 18 86.50 -59.27 -24.54
CA ALA A 18 87.41 -58.11 -24.63
C ALA A 18 87.24 -57.37 -25.96
N ASN A 19 87.24 -58.07 -27.09
CA ASN A 19 87.05 -57.48 -28.41
C ASN A 19 85.68 -56.83 -28.57
N ALA A 20 84.63 -57.47 -28.03
CA ALA A 20 83.28 -56.93 -27.99
C ALA A 20 83.21 -55.57 -27.28
N SER A 21 83.98 -55.41 -26.20
CA SER A 21 84.10 -54.14 -25.47
C SER A 21 84.78 -53.04 -26.29
N THR A 22 85.72 -53.37 -27.18
CA THR A 22 86.49 -52.40 -27.97
C THR A 22 85.81 -52.06 -29.31
N LEU A 23 85.20 -53.04 -29.96
CA LEU A 23 84.63 -52.91 -31.31
C LEU A 23 83.12 -52.58 -31.32
N GLY A 24 82.45 -52.64 -30.16
CA GLY A 24 81.02 -52.35 -30.02
C GLY A 24 80.08 -53.49 -30.45
N ASN A 25 80.62 -54.63 -30.90
CA ASN A 25 79.86 -55.84 -31.16
C ASN A 25 79.59 -56.58 -29.85
N LYS A 26 78.43 -57.23 -29.69
CA LYS A 26 78.12 -58.01 -28.49
C LYS A 26 78.34 -59.50 -28.72
N VAL A 27 78.80 -60.21 -27.69
CA VAL A 27 78.94 -61.68 -27.69
C VAL A 27 77.56 -62.31 -27.45
N ASN A 28 77.20 -63.26 -28.32
CA ASN A 28 75.99 -64.05 -28.18
C ASN A 28 76.30 -65.35 -27.44
N PHE A 29 75.59 -65.61 -26.34
CA PHE A 29 75.57 -66.93 -25.71
C PHE A 29 74.37 -67.71 -26.24
N ILE A 30 74.61 -68.70 -27.11
CA ILE A 30 73.54 -69.38 -27.85
C ILE A 30 73.28 -70.79 -27.35
N HIS A 31 74.32 -71.60 -27.15
CA HIS A 31 74.17 -73.00 -26.81
C HIS A 31 74.76 -73.33 -25.45
N PHE A 32 74.00 -74.10 -24.67
CA PHE A 32 74.46 -74.75 -23.46
C PHE A 32 74.70 -76.22 -23.77
N ALA A 33 75.90 -76.73 -23.54
CA ALA A 33 76.22 -78.14 -23.67
C ALA A 33 76.58 -78.74 -22.31
N LEU A 34 76.27 -80.00 -22.12
CA LEU A 34 76.52 -80.75 -20.90
C LEU A 34 77.24 -82.05 -21.25
N GLY A 35 78.17 -82.44 -20.41
CA GLY A 35 78.97 -83.63 -20.61
C GLY A 35 79.12 -84.45 -19.33
N ASP A 36 79.50 -85.71 -19.49
CA ASP A 36 79.73 -86.64 -18.39
C ASP A 36 81.22 -86.75 -18.00
N GLY A 37 82.11 -85.96 -18.63
CA GLY A 37 83.54 -85.96 -18.35
C GLY A 37 84.25 -87.26 -18.75
N ASN A 38 83.65 -88.07 -19.62
CA ASN A 38 84.06 -89.45 -19.92
C ASN A 38 84.06 -90.33 -18.66
N GLY A 39 83.04 -90.14 -17.81
CA GLY A 39 82.80 -90.90 -16.59
C GLY A 39 83.54 -90.41 -15.33
N SER A 40 84.42 -89.40 -15.42
CA SER A 40 85.19 -88.89 -14.27
C SER A 40 85.36 -87.37 -14.27
N TYR A 41 85.55 -86.78 -13.08
CA TYR A 41 85.89 -85.37 -12.96
C TYR A 41 87.27 -85.08 -13.53
N TYR A 42 87.42 -83.86 -14.04
CA TYR A 42 88.69 -83.27 -14.40
C TYR A 42 88.66 -81.77 -14.07
N ASN A 43 89.81 -81.12 -14.14
CA ASN A 43 89.89 -79.67 -13.96
C ASN A 43 89.85 -79.01 -15.35
N PRO A 44 88.82 -78.20 -15.66
CA PRO A 44 88.76 -77.46 -16.91
C PRO A 44 89.98 -76.54 -17.09
N ILE A 45 90.42 -76.38 -18.34
CA ILE A 45 91.55 -75.51 -18.71
C ILE A 45 91.08 -74.43 -19.69
N GLU A 46 91.74 -73.27 -19.68
CA GLU A 46 91.32 -72.13 -20.50
C GLU A 46 91.47 -72.37 -22.02
N SER A 47 92.40 -73.23 -22.44
CA SER A 47 92.61 -73.55 -23.86
C SER A 47 91.60 -74.55 -24.44
N GLN A 48 90.63 -75.00 -23.64
CA GLN A 48 89.64 -75.99 -24.03
C GLN A 48 88.63 -75.42 -25.03
N GLN A 49 88.33 -76.20 -26.07
CA GLN A 49 87.42 -75.80 -27.16
C GLN A 49 86.19 -76.70 -27.30
N ALA A 50 86.18 -77.86 -26.65
CA ALA A 50 85.09 -78.82 -26.65
C ALA A 50 84.99 -79.50 -25.27
N LEU A 51 83.81 -80.03 -24.93
CA LEU A 51 83.64 -80.84 -23.72
C LEU A 51 84.41 -82.16 -23.86
N LYS A 52 84.82 -82.75 -22.74
CA LYS A 52 85.58 -84.01 -22.76
C LYS A 52 84.72 -85.16 -23.30
N ASN A 53 83.44 -85.19 -22.94
CA ASN A 53 82.43 -86.03 -23.59
C ASN A 53 81.05 -85.38 -23.47
N GLU A 54 80.53 -84.87 -24.57
CA GLU A 54 79.23 -84.21 -24.64
C GLU A 54 78.09 -85.24 -24.68
N VAL A 55 77.11 -85.07 -23.79
CA VAL A 55 75.91 -85.93 -23.71
C VAL A 55 74.63 -85.17 -24.07
N TRP A 56 74.65 -83.84 -24.04
CA TRP A 56 73.51 -83.02 -24.38
C TRP A 56 73.92 -81.61 -24.83
N ARG A 57 73.16 -81.03 -25.76
CA ARG A 57 73.25 -79.64 -26.17
C ARG A 57 71.86 -79.07 -26.43
N GLY A 58 71.62 -77.85 -25.95
CA GLY A 58 70.39 -77.12 -26.18
C GLY A 58 70.63 -75.61 -26.29
N GLN A 59 69.58 -74.86 -26.64
CA GLN A 59 69.64 -73.41 -26.64
C GLN A 59 69.63 -72.85 -25.22
N ILE A 60 70.33 -71.74 -25.02
CA ILE A 60 70.23 -70.97 -23.79
C ILE A 60 68.88 -70.24 -23.77
N GLY A 61 68.13 -70.45 -22.71
CA GLY A 61 66.82 -69.85 -22.49
C GLY A 61 66.92 -68.43 -21.97
N ASN A 62 67.81 -68.22 -21.00
CA ASN A 62 67.96 -66.92 -20.34
C ASN A 62 69.44 -66.52 -20.22
N VAL A 63 69.71 -65.27 -20.55
CA VAL A 63 71.00 -64.58 -20.38
C VAL A 63 70.70 -63.25 -19.72
N VAL A 64 70.94 -63.17 -18.41
CA VAL A 64 70.65 -61.98 -17.60
C VAL A 64 71.86 -61.55 -16.77
N ILE A 65 71.87 -60.29 -16.36
CA ILE A 65 72.83 -59.78 -15.39
C ILE A 65 72.24 -59.99 -14.00
N ASP A 66 73.05 -60.48 -13.05
CA ASP A 66 72.59 -60.64 -11.66
C ASP A 66 72.26 -59.28 -11.03
N GLU A 67 71.09 -59.16 -10.39
CA GLU A 67 70.63 -57.90 -9.81
C GLU A 67 71.53 -57.41 -8.66
N ASN A 68 72.20 -58.33 -7.95
CA ASN A 68 73.06 -57.99 -6.81
C ASN A 68 74.54 -57.89 -7.21
N ASN A 69 74.95 -58.50 -8.33
CA ASN A 69 76.33 -58.56 -8.82
C ASN A 69 76.40 -58.19 -10.31
N PRO A 70 76.56 -56.91 -10.67
CA PRO A 70 76.54 -56.44 -12.06
C PRO A 70 77.63 -57.00 -12.98
N SER A 71 78.68 -57.63 -12.42
CA SER A 71 79.75 -58.33 -13.16
C SER A 71 79.43 -59.80 -13.45
N TRP A 72 78.30 -60.32 -12.96
CA TRP A 72 77.88 -61.70 -13.15
C TRP A 72 76.83 -61.81 -14.24
N ILE A 73 77.10 -62.69 -15.19
CA ILE A 73 76.14 -63.12 -16.21
C ILE A 73 75.60 -64.47 -15.80
N VAL A 74 74.29 -64.54 -15.64
CA VAL A 74 73.58 -65.78 -15.31
C VAL A 74 73.02 -66.35 -16.60
N LEU A 75 73.49 -67.56 -16.93
CA LEU A 75 73.08 -68.34 -18.09
C LEU A 75 72.24 -69.52 -17.63
N GLU A 76 71.04 -69.65 -18.19
CA GLU A 76 70.08 -70.65 -17.71
C GLU A 76 69.48 -71.42 -18.88
N THR A 77 69.35 -72.72 -18.68
CA THR A 77 68.66 -73.62 -19.61
C THR A 77 67.86 -74.67 -18.84
N ILE A 78 66.84 -75.22 -19.50
CA ILE A 78 66.10 -76.38 -19.01
C ILE A 78 66.41 -77.54 -19.93
N ILE A 79 66.70 -78.71 -19.33
CA ILE A 79 66.68 -79.98 -20.02
C ILE A 79 65.28 -80.56 -19.83
N PRO A 80 64.47 -80.65 -20.91
CA PRO A 80 63.12 -81.18 -20.80
C PRO A 80 63.09 -82.65 -20.34
N ALA A 81 61.96 -83.09 -19.80
CA ALA A 81 61.80 -84.42 -19.22
C ALA A 81 62.05 -85.59 -20.21
N ASP A 82 61.82 -85.38 -21.51
CA ASP A 82 62.01 -86.37 -22.57
C ASP A 82 63.48 -86.56 -23.00
N GLN A 83 64.39 -85.65 -22.60
CA GLN A 83 65.83 -85.73 -22.84
C GLN A 83 66.56 -86.09 -21.54
N GLY A 84 67.28 -87.21 -21.50
CA GLY A 84 67.96 -87.66 -20.29
C GLY A 84 68.63 -89.03 -20.44
N GLY A 85 68.85 -89.70 -19.31
CA GLY A 85 69.54 -91.00 -19.25
C GLY A 85 71.05 -90.88 -19.12
N PHE A 86 71.57 -89.70 -18.79
CA PHE A 86 73.00 -89.40 -18.71
C PHE A 86 73.39 -88.73 -17.40
N MET A 87 74.68 -88.83 -17.06
CA MET A 87 75.28 -88.13 -15.93
C MET A 87 75.88 -86.80 -16.41
N ILE A 88 75.76 -85.74 -15.61
CA ILE A 88 76.36 -84.44 -15.92
C ILE A 88 77.50 -84.19 -14.93
N ARG A 89 78.66 -83.79 -15.45
CA ARG A 89 79.88 -83.42 -14.68
C ARG A 89 80.61 -82.20 -15.24
N GLU A 90 80.29 -81.81 -16.46
CA GLU A 90 80.85 -80.64 -17.13
C GLU A 90 79.74 -79.88 -17.85
N ALA A 91 79.88 -78.56 -17.91
CA ALA A 91 78.95 -77.67 -18.59
C ALA A 91 79.74 -76.70 -19.46
N GLY A 92 79.37 -76.57 -20.73
CA GLY A 92 80.02 -75.68 -21.70
C GLY A 92 79.02 -74.70 -22.27
N VAL A 93 79.48 -73.49 -22.56
CA VAL A 93 78.66 -72.45 -23.19
C VAL A 93 79.31 -72.04 -24.51
N PHE A 94 78.51 -71.94 -25.57
CA PHE A 94 78.98 -71.68 -26.92
C PHE A 94 78.23 -70.53 -27.58
N ASP A 95 78.92 -69.85 -28.50
CA ASP A 95 78.32 -68.82 -29.34
C ASP A 95 77.64 -69.38 -30.61
N ASP A 96 77.19 -68.47 -31.46
CA ASP A 96 76.58 -68.74 -32.77
C ASP A 96 77.55 -69.32 -33.80
N GLU A 97 78.85 -69.08 -33.64
CA GLU A 97 79.92 -69.62 -34.48
C GLU A 97 80.42 -71.00 -33.99
N GLY A 98 79.89 -71.51 -32.88
CA GLY A 98 80.28 -72.78 -32.29
C GLY A 98 81.55 -72.73 -31.45
N ASN A 99 82.06 -71.55 -31.11
CA ASN A 99 83.20 -71.42 -30.21
C ASN A 99 82.78 -71.60 -28.75
N MET A 100 83.53 -72.40 -27.99
CA MET A 100 83.32 -72.52 -26.55
C MET A 100 83.81 -71.26 -25.84
N LEU A 101 82.90 -70.55 -25.17
CA LEU A 101 83.16 -69.31 -24.45
C LEU A 101 83.48 -69.55 -22.97
N ALA A 102 82.82 -70.53 -22.36
CA ALA A 102 83.00 -70.86 -20.96
C ALA A 102 82.86 -72.35 -20.72
N ILE A 103 83.51 -72.81 -19.66
CA ILE A 103 83.41 -74.18 -19.19
C ILE A 103 83.36 -74.24 -17.66
N GLY A 104 82.42 -75.02 -17.15
CA GLY A 104 82.18 -75.26 -15.75
C GLY A 104 82.45 -76.70 -15.36
N LYS A 105 83.15 -76.88 -14.24
CA LYS A 105 83.18 -78.12 -13.50
C LYS A 105 81.88 -78.22 -12.72
N TYR A 106 80.99 -79.13 -13.13
CA TYR A 106 79.61 -79.19 -12.65
C TYR A 106 79.43 -80.33 -11.64
N PRO A 107 78.69 -80.15 -10.54
CA PRO A 107 78.39 -81.23 -9.60
C PRO A 107 77.70 -82.40 -10.28
N GLU A 108 78.15 -83.62 -9.96
CA GLU A 108 77.56 -84.86 -10.46
C GLU A 108 76.04 -84.84 -10.29
N THR A 109 75.35 -84.80 -11.42
CA THR A 109 73.89 -84.72 -11.45
C THR A 109 73.35 -85.70 -12.47
N TYR A 110 72.56 -86.66 -12.01
CA TYR A 110 71.87 -87.59 -12.90
C TYR A 110 70.59 -86.96 -13.44
N LYS A 111 70.46 -86.89 -14.77
CA LYS A 111 69.22 -86.49 -15.45
C LYS A 111 68.46 -87.75 -15.88
N PRO A 112 67.37 -88.13 -15.20
CA PRO A 112 66.56 -89.25 -15.66
C PRO A 112 65.82 -88.89 -16.96
N ILE A 113 65.41 -89.93 -17.69
CA ILE A 113 64.56 -89.84 -18.88
C ILE A 113 63.24 -90.57 -18.59
N VAL A 114 62.15 -90.14 -19.23
CA VAL A 114 60.81 -90.73 -19.01
C VAL A 114 60.77 -92.27 -19.10
N SER A 115 61.60 -92.89 -19.93
CA SER A 115 61.68 -94.36 -20.08
C SER A 115 62.24 -95.08 -18.85
N THR A 116 62.90 -94.38 -17.93
CA THR A 116 63.36 -94.94 -16.65
C THR A 116 62.34 -94.78 -15.52
N GLY A 117 61.08 -94.44 -15.84
CA GLY A 117 59.98 -94.32 -14.87
C GLY A 117 59.98 -93.02 -14.05
N SER A 118 60.86 -92.07 -14.37
CA SER A 118 60.92 -90.75 -13.73
C SER A 118 61.09 -89.67 -14.79
N ALA A 119 60.12 -88.76 -14.87
CA ALA A 119 60.16 -87.58 -15.71
C ALA A 119 60.57 -86.39 -14.83
N LYS A 120 61.71 -85.76 -15.13
CA LYS A 120 62.17 -84.57 -14.41
C LYS A 120 62.69 -83.55 -15.40
N ASP A 121 62.11 -82.35 -15.41
CA ASP A 121 62.75 -81.19 -16.02
C ASP A 121 63.92 -80.77 -15.13
N LEU A 122 65.10 -80.64 -15.72
CA LEU A 122 66.30 -80.25 -14.97
C LEU A 122 66.72 -78.85 -15.39
N TYR A 123 66.67 -77.95 -14.42
CA TYR A 123 67.13 -76.58 -14.58
C TYR A 123 68.63 -76.49 -14.32
N ILE A 124 69.36 -75.98 -15.30
CA ILE A 124 70.81 -75.76 -15.22
C ILE A 124 71.08 -74.25 -15.24
N ARG A 125 71.88 -73.81 -14.28
CA ARG A 125 72.36 -72.44 -14.14
C ARG A 125 73.89 -72.43 -14.14
N MET A 126 74.48 -71.56 -14.93
CA MET A 126 75.91 -71.22 -14.88
C MET A 126 76.06 -69.72 -14.69
N ILE A 127 76.97 -69.34 -13.80
CA ILE A 127 77.30 -67.96 -13.53
C ILE A 127 78.70 -67.71 -14.08
N LEU A 128 78.83 -66.69 -14.92
CA LEU A 128 80.10 -66.22 -15.47
C LEU A 128 80.44 -64.87 -14.87
N GLU A 129 81.66 -64.73 -14.35
CA GLU A 129 82.20 -63.44 -13.99
C GLU A 129 82.95 -62.84 -15.18
N VAL A 130 82.59 -61.62 -15.57
CA VAL A 130 83.20 -60.89 -16.68
C VAL A 130 83.62 -59.50 -16.24
N SER A 131 84.62 -58.94 -16.90
CA SER A 131 85.07 -57.55 -16.66
C SER A 131 84.11 -56.50 -17.23
N ASN A 132 83.24 -56.88 -18.19
CA ASN A 132 82.27 -55.98 -18.80
C ASN A 132 81.03 -56.75 -19.29
N THR A 133 79.92 -56.62 -18.56
CA THR A 133 78.63 -57.24 -18.92
C THR A 133 77.92 -56.55 -20.09
N SER A 134 78.29 -55.31 -20.42
CA SER A 134 77.73 -54.59 -21.57
C SER A 134 78.17 -55.18 -22.92
N ALA A 135 79.23 -55.99 -22.92
CA ALA A 135 79.76 -56.68 -24.10
C ALA A 135 78.92 -57.92 -24.52
N VAL A 136 77.78 -58.17 -23.86
CA VAL A 136 76.98 -59.39 -24.04
C VAL A 136 75.55 -59.05 -24.46
N ASN A 137 74.97 -59.89 -25.33
CA ASN A 137 73.55 -59.83 -25.67
C ASN A 137 72.73 -60.58 -24.62
N LEU A 138 71.82 -59.85 -23.96
CA LEU A 138 70.86 -60.41 -23.01
C LEU A 138 69.68 -60.99 -23.78
N LYS A 139 69.16 -62.11 -23.30
CA LYS A 139 68.03 -62.84 -23.89
C LYS A 139 67.13 -63.31 -22.76
N ILE A 140 65.82 -63.08 -22.89
CA ILE A 140 64.81 -63.57 -21.94
C ILE A 140 63.79 -64.39 -22.74
N ASP A 141 63.64 -65.66 -22.37
CA ASP A 141 62.52 -66.49 -22.82
C ASP A 141 61.45 -66.56 -21.72
N PRO A 142 60.31 -65.87 -21.87
CA PRO A 142 59.27 -65.81 -20.84
C PRO A 142 58.52 -67.15 -20.65
N THR A 143 58.67 -68.12 -21.55
CA THR A 143 58.04 -69.45 -21.42
C THR A 143 58.77 -70.36 -20.44
N MET A 144 59.98 -69.97 -20.02
CA MET A 144 60.81 -70.70 -19.05
C MET A 144 60.73 -70.12 -17.62
N ILE A 145 59.90 -69.11 -17.38
CA ILE A 145 59.80 -68.42 -16.08
C ILE A 145 58.68 -69.07 -15.23
N LEU A 146 59.05 -69.68 -14.10
CA LEU A 146 58.11 -70.06 -13.04
C LEU A 146 57.76 -68.81 -12.20
N ALA A 147 56.48 -68.46 -12.09
CA ALA A 147 56.03 -67.43 -11.16
C ALA A 147 56.34 -67.86 -9.72
N THR A 148 56.98 -66.98 -8.95
CA THR A 148 57.27 -67.25 -7.54
C THR A 148 56.02 -67.05 -6.69
N LYS A 149 55.99 -67.62 -5.48
CA LYS A 149 54.90 -67.38 -4.52
C LYS A 149 54.70 -65.88 -4.23
N LYS A 150 55.80 -65.10 -4.22
CA LYS A 150 55.77 -63.64 -4.04
C LYS A 150 54.97 -62.94 -5.15
N ASP A 151 55.10 -63.40 -6.39
CA ASP A 151 54.37 -62.84 -7.53
C ASP A 151 52.86 -63.11 -7.42
N ILE A 152 52.50 -64.30 -6.90
CA ILE A 152 51.11 -64.69 -6.64
C ILE A 152 50.49 -63.86 -5.51
N ASP A 153 51.24 -63.56 -4.46
CA ASP A 153 50.78 -62.73 -3.35
C ASP A 153 50.52 -61.28 -3.79
N ILE A 154 51.40 -60.72 -4.64
CA ILE A 154 51.22 -59.39 -5.24
C ILE A 154 49.93 -59.34 -6.08
N LEU A 155 49.71 -60.36 -6.91
CA LEU A 155 48.51 -60.48 -7.73
C LEU A 155 47.25 -60.57 -6.86
N SER A 156 47.27 -61.39 -5.81
CA SER A 156 46.14 -61.59 -4.89
C SER A 156 45.75 -60.29 -4.19
N ASN A 157 46.72 -59.49 -3.75
CA ASN A 157 46.47 -58.21 -3.10
C ASN A 157 45.87 -57.17 -4.06
N ARG A 158 46.31 -57.15 -5.33
CA ARG A 158 45.72 -56.28 -6.36
C ARG A 158 44.27 -56.66 -6.67
N ILE A 159 43.96 -57.95 -6.72
CA ILE A 159 42.60 -58.44 -6.96
C ILE A 159 41.67 -58.00 -5.82
N LYS A 160 42.06 -58.20 -4.56
CA LYS A 160 41.26 -57.76 -3.40
C LYS A 160 40.97 -56.26 -3.42
N LYS A 161 41.98 -55.44 -3.73
CA LYS A 161 41.79 -53.99 -3.85
C LYS A 161 40.75 -53.65 -4.93
N ASN A 162 40.84 -54.29 -6.09
CA ASN A 162 39.88 -54.08 -7.17
C ASN A 162 38.45 -54.52 -6.76
N GLU A 163 38.30 -55.61 -6.02
CA GLU A 163 37.01 -56.06 -5.49
C GLU A 163 36.38 -55.03 -4.53
N ASP A 164 37.18 -54.45 -3.63
CA ASP A 164 36.73 -53.39 -2.71
C ASP A 164 36.33 -52.12 -3.48
N ASP A 165 37.10 -51.71 -4.48
CA ASP A 165 36.80 -50.55 -5.33
C ASP A 165 35.48 -50.77 -6.11
N ILE A 166 35.25 -51.98 -6.65
CA ILE A 166 34.00 -52.36 -7.33
C ILE A 166 32.82 -52.34 -6.35
N LEU A 167 32.99 -52.85 -5.12
CA LEU A 167 31.95 -52.87 -4.10
C LEU A 167 31.56 -51.44 -3.67
N ASN A 168 32.53 -50.55 -3.53
CA ASN A 168 32.30 -49.14 -3.23
C ASN A 168 31.58 -48.41 -4.38
N PHE A 169 31.93 -48.71 -5.63
CA PHE A 169 31.22 -48.19 -6.80
C PHE A 169 29.76 -48.66 -6.86
N LYS A 170 29.50 -49.94 -6.56
CA LYS A 170 28.13 -50.49 -6.45
C LYS A 170 27.32 -49.82 -5.34
N LYS A 171 27.90 -49.59 -4.16
CA LYS A 171 27.23 -48.88 -3.05
C LYS A 171 26.83 -47.45 -3.45
N GLY A 172 27.70 -46.73 -4.16
CA GLY A 172 27.36 -45.41 -4.72
C GLY A 172 26.18 -45.46 -5.69
N THR A 173 26.07 -46.54 -6.47
CA THR A 173 24.95 -46.77 -7.41
C THR A 173 23.64 -47.02 -6.67
N THR A 174 23.65 -47.84 -5.62
CA THR A 174 22.46 -48.09 -4.78
C THR A 174 21.94 -46.82 -4.10
N ILE A 175 22.84 -45.96 -3.58
CA ILE A 175 22.46 -44.67 -2.99
C ILE A 175 21.79 -43.75 -4.03
N ILE A 176 22.26 -43.76 -5.28
CA ILE A 176 21.66 -42.97 -6.36
C ILE A 176 20.24 -43.47 -6.69
N GLU A 177 20.02 -44.79 -6.78
CA GLU A 177 18.69 -45.38 -7.03
C GLU A 177 17.69 -45.09 -5.89
N GLU A 178 18.15 -45.12 -4.64
CA GLU A 178 17.36 -44.74 -3.46
C GLU A 178 16.96 -43.27 -3.50
N LEU A 179 17.91 -42.35 -3.77
CA LEU A 179 17.64 -40.92 -3.90
C LEU A 179 16.71 -40.59 -5.08
N GLN A 180 16.84 -41.30 -6.21
CA GLN A 180 15.93 -41.15 -7.35
C GLN A 180 14.50 -41.59 -7.00
N THR A 181 14.37 -42.67 -6.24
CA THR A 181 13.08 -43.17 -5.77
C THR A 181 12.44 -42.20 -4.77
N GLU A 182 13.22 -41.66 -3.84
CA GLU A 182 12.79 -40.64 -2.88
C GLU A 182 12.34 -39.35 -3.60
N ASN A 183 13.13 -38.86 -4.56
CA ASN A 183 12.77 -37.69 -5.36
C ASN A 183 11.49 -37.90 -6.18
N LYS A 184 11.31 -39.09 -6.78
CA LYS A 184 10.08 -39.43 -7.51
C LYS A 184 8.86 -39.45 -6.58
N THR A 185 9.02 -39.95 -5.36
CA THR A 185 7.98 -39.98 -4.33
C THR A 185 7.62 -38.57 -3.86
N LEU A 186 8.61 -37.71 -3.63
CA LEU A 186 8.42 -36.30 -3.28
C LEU A 186 7.72 -35.52 -4.40
N LEU A 187 8.09 -35.75 -5.66
CA LEU A 187 7.40 -35.14 -6.81
C LEU A 187 5.92 -35.57 -6.89
N GLY A 188 5.63 -36.85 -6.64
CA GLY A 188 4.26 -37.35 -6.52
C GLY A 188 3.47 -36.64 -5.42
N ALA A 189 4.06 -36.51 -4.23
CA ALA A 189 3.45 -35.81 -3.09
C ALA A 189 3.24 -34.31 -3.35
N ILE A 190 4.18 -33.64 -4.03
CA ILE A 190 4.06 -32.25 -4.44
C ILE A 190 2.91 -32.09 -5.45
N ASN A 191 2.79 -32.99 -6.42
CA ASN A 191 1.71 -32.98 -7.40
C ASN A 191 0.34 -33.19 -6.73
N GLU A 192 0.22 -34.16 -5.80
CA GLU A 192 -1.01 -34.34 -5.03
C GLU A 192 -1.36 -33.12 -4.15
N LEU A 193 -0.37 -32.49 -3.54
CA LEU A 193 -0.58 -31.26 -2.76
C LEU A 193 -0.95 -30.07 -3.64
N ASN A 194 -0.42 -30.00 -4.86
CA ASN A 194 -0.81 -28.98 -5.84
C ASN A 194 -2.24 -29.21 -6.36
N GLU A 195 -2.68 -30.45 -6.54
CA GLU A 195 -4.08 -30.75 -6.84
C GLU A 195 -5.03 -30.42 -5.67
N LYS A 196 -4.52 -30.46 -4.43
CA LYS A 196 -5.26 -30.13 -3.20
C LYS A 196 -5.15 -28.66 -2.77
N LYS A 197 -4.36 -27.82 -3.46
CA LYS A 197 -4.22 -26.40 -3.12
C LYS A 197 -5.36 -25.57 -3.72
N VAL A 198 -6.01 -24.84 -2.81
CA VAL A 198 -7.05 -23.82 -3.01
C VAL A 198 -8.41 -24.40 -3.44
N ASP A 199 -9.32 -24.43 -2.46
CA ASP A 199 -10.77 -24.48 -2.58
C ASP A 199 -11.33 -24.32 -4.01
N LYS A 200 -11.50 -25.44 -4.73
CA LYS A 200 -12.49 -25.50 -5.82
C LYS A 200 -13.86 -25.73 -5.20
N ILE A 201 -14.40 -24.70 -4.54
CA ILE A 201 -15.84 -24.63 -4.34
C ILE A 201 -16.44 -24.52 -5.75
N GLN A 202 -17.28 -25.48 -6.13
CA GLN A 202 -17.96 -25.48 -7.42
C GLN A 202 -18.70 -24.14 -7.59
N GLY A 203 -18.25 -23.31 -8.55
CA GLY A 203 -18.79 -21.97 -8.80
C GLY A 203 -17.91 -20.77 -8.38
N LYS A 204 -16.73 -20.99 -7.78
CA LYS A 204 -15.72 -19.93 -7.58
C LYS A 204 -14.38 -20.36 -8.17
N GLY A 205 -14.20 -20.12 -9.48
CA GLY A 205 -12.90 -20.25 -10.11
C GLY A 205 -11.98 -19.11 -9.66
N LEU A 206 -10.71 -19.43 -9.36
CA LEU A 206 -9.63 -18.46 -9.49
C LEU A 206 -9.71 -17.88 -10.91
N SER A 207 -9.84 -16.56 -11.01
CA SER A 207 -9.89 -15.90 -12.30
C SER A 207 -8.56 -16.15 -12.99
N THR A 208 -8.61 -16.60 -14.25
CA THR A 208 -7.42 -16.70 -15.12
C THR A 208 -6.83 -15.33 -15.48
N GLU A 209 -7.27 -14.25 -14.84
CA GLU A 209 -6.92 -12.86 -15.15
C GLU A 209 -6.20 -12.13 -13.99
N ASP A 210 -5.91 -12.80 -12.88
CA ASP A 210 -5.27 -12.14 -11.72
C ASP A 210 -3.77 -11.81 -11.94
N TYR A 211 -3.20 -12.21 -13.08
CA TYR A 211 -1.83 -11.90 -13.48
C TYR A 211 -1.82 -10.98 -14.69
N THR A 212 -1.03 -9.91 -14.62
CA THR A 212 -0.78 -9.03 -15.76
C THR A 212 -0.19 -9.83 -16.93
N THR A 213 -0.42 -9.39 -18.16
CA THR A 213 0.16 -10.03 -19.37
C THR A 213 1.68 -10.17 -19.25
N ASP A 214 2.34 -9.23 -18.57
CA ASP A 214 3.78 -9.27 -18.30
C ASP A 214 4.17 -10.40 -17.35
N ASP A 215 3.39 -10.67 -16.32
CA ASP A 215 3.69 -11.76 -15.37
C ASP A 215 3.43 -13.14 -15.97
N LYS A 216 2.41 -13.25 -16.84
CA LYS A 216 2.19 -14.47 -17.65
C LYS A 216 3.35 -14.70 -18.64
N ASN A 217 3.87 -13.65 -19.26
CA ASN A 217 5.03 -13.75 -20.15
C ASN A 217 6.31 -14.12 -19.39
N LYS A 218 6.53 -13.59 -18.18
CA LYS A 218 7.64 -14.01 -17.32
C LYS A 218 7.54 -15.47 -16.92
N LEU A 219 6.34 -15.96 -16.59
CA LEU A 219 6.10 -17.35 -16.23
C LEU A 219 6.36 -18.29 -17.41
N LYS A 220 5.87 -17.94 -18.60
CA LYS A 220 6.12 -18.69 -19.84
C LYS A 220 7.61 -18.69 -20.23
N ASN A 221 8.33 -17.59 -19.99
CA ASN A 221 9.78 -17.55 -20.19
C ASN A 221 10.51 -18.47 -19.21
N ILE A 222 10.03 -18.62 -17.97
CA ILE A 222 10.60 -19.57 -17.00
C ILE A 222 10.33 -21.02 -17.47
N GLU A 223 9.14 -21.33 -17.97
CA GLU A 223 8.82 -22.65 -18.54
C GLU A 223 9.73 -22.99 -19.74
N ASN A 224 9.91 -22.03 -20.65
CA ASN A 224 10.82 -22.20 -21.79
C ASN A 224 12.28 -22.39 -21.36
N ILE A 225 12.75 -21.65 -20.33
CA ILE A 225 14.10 -21.82 -19.77
C ILE A 225 14.24 -23.21 -19.14
N ILE A 226 13.21 -23.72 -18.46
CA ILE A 226 13.21 -25.06 -17.87
C ILE A 226 13.25 -26.14 -18.96
N GLU A 227 12.54 -25.94 -20.07
CA GLU A 227 12.54 -26.85 -21.21
C GLU A 227 13.88 -26.83 -21.97
N GLU A 228 14.46 -25.66 -22.20
CA GLU A 228 15.82 -25.52 -22.75
C GLU A 228 16.88 -26.12 -21.82
N MET A 229 16.75 -25.95 -20.50
CA MET A 229 17.62 -26.61 -19.51
C MET A 229 17.48 -28.13 -19.55
N HIS A 230 16.26 -28.67 -19.67
CA HIS A 230 16.04 -30.12 -19.81
C HIS A 230 16.67 -30.67 -21.09
N ASN A 231 16.53 -29.97 -22.21
CA ASN A 231 17.13 -30.36 -23.49
C ASN A 231 18.66 -30.28 -23.44
N THR A 232 19.21 -29.22 -22.84
CA THR A 232 20.66 -29.07 -22.63
C THR A 232 21.23 -30.16 -21.71
N ILE A 233 20.49 -30.58 -20.69
CA ILE A 233 20.86 -31.72 -19.81
C ILE A 233 20.79 -33.05 -20.59
N GLY A 234 19.81 -33.19 -21.49
CA GLY A 234 19.73 -34.30 -22.45
C GLY A 234 20.98 -34.39 -23.33
N ASP A 235 21.41 -33.26 -23.92
CA ASP A 235 22.60 -33.18 -24.78
C ASP A 235 23.91 -33.44 -24.01
N ILE A 236 24.00 -33.04 -22.73
CA ILE A 236 25.15 -33.33 -21.84
C ILE A 236 25.23 -34.81 -21.46
N ASN A 237 24.09 -35.52 -21.42
CA ASN A 237 24.07 -36.94 -21.13
C ASN A 237 24.57 -37.79 -22.31
N ASP A 238 24.40 -37.32 -23.55
CA ASP A 238 24.88 -37.98 -24.77
C ASP A 238 26.37 -37.71 -25.07
N LEU A 239 26.97 -36.66 -24.52
CA LEU A 239 28.42 -36.52 -24.52
C LEU A 239 29.04 -37.41 -23.43
N THR A 240 29.89 -38.33 -23.84
CA THR A 240 30.86 -39.07 -23.00
C THR A 240 31.87 -38.10 -22.37
N LEU A 241 31.41 -37.25 -21.46
CA LEU A 241 32.24 -36.40 -20.61
C LEU A 241 32.65 -37.21 -19.35
N PRO A 242 33.94 -37.19 -18.97
CA PRO A 242 34.43 -37.79 -17.73
C PRO A 242 33.60 -37.34 -16.52
N ALA A 243 33.32 -38.27 -15.58
CA ALA A 243 32.43 -38.05 -14.43
C ALA A 243 32.77 -36.80 -13.58
N GLU A 244 34.07 -36.44 -13.52
CA GLU A 244 34.56 -35.26 -12.81
C GLU A 244 34.08 -33.92 -13.42
N LEU A 245 33.88 -33.87 -14.74
CA LEU A 245 33.38 -32.67 -15.43
C LEU A 245 31.86 -32.56 -15.35
N LYS A 246 31.12 -33.68 -15.42
CA LYS A 246 29.67 -33.71 -15.20
C LYS A 246 29.28 -33.22 -13.80
N GLY A 247 30.01 -33.66 -12.77
CA GLY A 247 29.80 -33.20 -11.39
C GLY A 247 30.04 -31.71 -11.20
N LYS A 248 31.06 -31.13 -11.85
CA LYS A 248 31.33 -29.68 -11.77
C LYS A 248 30.24 -28.84 -12.42
N VAL A 249 29.76 -29.21 -13.61
CA VAL A 249 28.70 -28.47 -14.32
C VAL A 249 27.40 -28.49 -13.53
N LEU A 250 27.00 -29.65 -12.99
CA LEU A 250 25.80 -29.77 -12.16
C LEU A 250 25.90 -28.93 -10.89
N THR A 251 27.10 -28.86 -10.29
CA THR A 251 27.36 -28.03 -9.10
C THR A 251 27.27 -26.55 -9.40
N GLU A 252 27.79 -26.07 -10.53
CA GLU A 252 27.70 -24.66 -10.92
C GLU A 252 26.27 -24.23 -11.30
N GLN A 253 25.51 -25.09 -11.98
CA GLN A 253 24.08 -24.85 -12.23
C GLN A 253 23.28 -24.80 -10.92
N THR A 254 23.56 -25.71 -10.00
CA THR A 254 22.92 -25.72 -8.66
C THR A 254 23.24 -24.43 -7.89
N LYS A 255 24.50 -23.96 -7.92
CA LYS A 255 24.89 -22.67 -7.32
C LYS A 255 24.15 -21.50 -7.96
N TYR A 256 24.03 -21.48 -9.29
CA TYR A 256 23.30 -20.43 -9.99
C TYR A 256 21.81 -20.40 -9.60
N ILE A 257 21.17 -21.57 -9.50
CA ILE A 257 19.77 -21.70 -9.08
C ILE A 257 19.60 -21.22 -7.63
N LEU A 258 20.50 -21.60 -6.71
CA LEU A 258 20.46 -21.14 -5.33
C LEU A 258 20.60 -19.62 -5.23
N VAL A 259 21.54 -19.02 -5.96
CA VAL A 259 21.70 -17.56 -6.02
C VAL A 259 20.42 -16.89 -6.56
N LYS A 260 19.79 -17.46 -7.59
CA LYS A 260 18.54 -16.92 -8.14
C LYS A 260 17.37 -17.07 -7.17
N ALA A 261 17.30 -18.18 -6.43
CA ALA A 261 16.31 -18.38 -5.38
C ALA A 261 16.50 -17.35 -4.25
N ASP A 262 17.74 -17.14 -3.78
CA ASP A 262 18.06 -16.14 -2.75
C ASP A 262 17.73 -14.72 -3.21
N GLN A 263 18.06 -14.36 -4.45
CA GLN A 263 17.66 -13.08 -5.05
C GLN A 263 16.14 -12.91 -5.10
N ALA A 264 15.39 -13.96 -5.43
CA ALA A 264 13.93 -13.94 -5.45
C ALA A 264 13.35 -13.79 -4.02
N PHE A 265 13.88 -14.51 -3.03
CA PHE A 265 13.49 -14.37 -1.63
C PHE A 265 13.79 -12.97 -1.08
N GLN A 266 14.95 -12.40 -1.40
CA GLN A 266 15.31 -11.05 -1.01
C GLN A 266 14.37 -10.03 -1.65
N SER A 267 14.10 -10.16 -2.96
CA SER A 267 13.16 -9.26 -3.66
C SER A 267 11.76 -9.31 -3.06
N ALA A 268 11.25 -10.50 -2.69
CA ALA A 268 9.97 -10.64 -2.01
C ALA A 268 10.00 -9.99 -0.61
N SER A 269 11.11 -10.13 0.13
CA SER A 269 11.30 -9.48 1.43
C SER A 269 11.31 -7.95 1.32
N ASP A 270 12.05 -7.41 0.36
CA ASP A 270 12.12 -5.98 0.08
C ASP A 270 10.74 -5.42 -0.32
N GLY A 271 10.00 -6.15 -1.15
CA GLY A 271 8.63 -5.80 -1.53
C GLY A 271 7.68 -5.76 -0.34
N LYS A 272 7.74 -6.73 0.57
CA LYS A 272 6.96 -6.71 1.83
C LYS A 272 7.32 -5.52 2.69
N GLN A 273 8.60 -5.18 2.80
CA GLN A 273 9.05 -4.02 3.56
C GLN A 273 8.51 -2.71 2.98
N GLN A 274 8.54 -2.54 1.66
CA GLN A 274 7.96 -1.37 0.98
C GLN A 274 6.45 -1.25 1.24
N ILE A 275 5.71 -2.35 1.10
CA ILE A 275 4.26 -2.39 1.37
C ILE A 275 3.98 -2.06 2.84
N ALA A 276 4.71 -2.66 3.78
CA ALA A 276 4.56 -2.41 5.21
C ALA A 276 4.83 -0.94 5.57
N THR A 277 5.86 -0.33 4.99
CA THR A 277 6.15 1.09 5.15
C THR A 277 5.00 1.96 4.62
N ALA A 278 4.43 1.63 3.46
CA ALA A 278 3.30 2.37 2.90
C ALA A 278 2.04 2.27 3.77
N ILE A 279 1.71 1.06 4.27
CA ILE A 279 0.58 0.83 5.18
C ILE A 279 0.77 1.60 6.49
N THR A 280 1.97 1.56 7.07
CA THR A 280 2.32 2.32 8.28
C THR A 280 2.22 3.82 8.05
N GLY A 281 2.64 4.31 6.88
CA GLY A 281 2.46 5.71 6.47
C GLY A 281 1.00 6.14 6.32
N LYS A 282 0.05 5.19 6.23
CA LYS A 282 -1.40 5.43 6.25
C LYS A 282 -2.04 5.27 7.64
N GLY A 283 -1.23 5.07 8.68
CA GLY A 283 -1.69 5.03 10.08
C GLY A 283 -1.99 3.61 10.62
N VAL A 284 -1.76 2.55 9.83
CA VAL A 284 -1.96 1.15 10.28
C VAL A 284 -0.59 0.50 10.54
N PRO A 285 -0.27 0.04 11.75
CA PRO A 285 1.04 -0.55 12.04
C PRO A 285 1.33 -1.83 11.23
N ALA A 286 2.37 -1.83 10.40
CA ALA A 286 2.81 -2.98 9.60
C ALA A 286 4.33 -3.20 9.66
N SER A 287 4.77 -4.44 9.43
CA SER A 287 6.19 -4.83 9.44
C SER A 287 6.55 -5.60 8.16
N GLY A 288 7.78 -5.48 7.66
CA GLY A 288 8.28 -6.32 6.56
C GLY A 288 8.34 -7.82 6.91
N SER A 289 8.27 -8.14 8.21
CA SER A 289 8.15 -9.51 8.69
C SER A 289 6.73 -10.09 8.57
N ASP A 290 5.70 -9.26 8.38
CA ASP A 290 4.32 -9.73 8.19
C ASP A 290 4.20 -10.58 6.91
N THR A 291 3.30 -11.56 6.90
CA THR A 291 3.00 -12.33 5.69
C THR A 291 2.15 -11.51 4.72
N PHE A 292 2.17 -11.82 3.42
CA PHE A 292 1.31 -11.12 2.44
C PHE A 292 -0.19 -11.13 2.83
N PRO A 293 -0.78 -12.22 3.34
CA PRO A 293 -2.15 -12.19 3.85
C PRO A 293 -2.35 -11.21 5.02
N ILE A 294 -1.39 -11.12 5.94
CA ILE A 294 -1.45 -10.16 7.05
C ILE A 294 -1.36 -8.73 6.51
N LEU A 295 -0.44 -8.45 5.59
CA LEU A 295 -0.32 -7.14 4.95
C LEU A 295 -1.60 -6.76 4.19
N ALA A 296 -2.21 -7.69 3.46
CA ALA A 296 -3.47 -7.48 2.75
C ALA A 296 -4.63 -7.14 3.71
N ASN A 297 -4.75 -7.87 4.82
CA ASN A 297 -5.72 -7.55 5.86
C ASN A 297 -5.50 -6.15 6.45
N LYS A 298 -4.24 -5.76 6.67
CA LYS A 298 -3.90 -4.42 7.16
C LYS A 298 -4.19 -3.32 6.14
N ILE A 299 -4.07 -3.58 4.84
CA ILE A 299 -4.55 -2.65 3.80
C ILE A 299 -6.05 -2.40 3.96
N GLY A 300 -6.84 -3.43 4.26
CA GLY A 300 -8.28 -3.29 4.54
C GLY A 300 -8.62 -2.49 5.80
N GLN A 301 -7.65 -2.28 6.70
CA GLN A 301 -7.81 -1.47 7.91
C GLN A 301 -7.47 0.01 7.68
N ILE A 302 -6.95 0.37 6.50
CA ILE A 302 -6.64 1.76 6.18
C ILE A 302 -7.95 2.54 6.14
N GLU A 303 -8.05 3.55 7.00
CA GLU A 303 -9.21 4.44 7.05
C GLU A 303 -9.28 5.27 5.76
N THR A 304 -10.21 4.92 4.87
CA THR A 304 -10.43 5.62 3.61
C THR A 304 -11.33 6.84 3.75
N ASP A 305 -12.10 6.90 4.84
CA ASP A 305 -13.08 7.94 5.08
C ASP A 305 -12.72 8.75 6.32
N LYS A 306 -12.10 9.91 6.09
CA LYS A 306 -11.79 10.89 7.15
C LYS A 306 -12.99 11.71 7.60
N THR A 307 -14.21 11.32 7.24
CA THR A 307 -15.44 12.05 7.58
C THR A 307 -16.33 11.30 8.57
N GLY A 308 -15.83 10.22 9.20
CA GLY A 308 -16.57 9.41 10.17
C GLY A 308 -17.07 10.18 11.40
N ASP A 309 -16.38 11.24 11.80
CA ASP A 309 -16.74 12.15 12.90
C ASP A 309 -17.57 13.35 12.44
N ALA A 310 -17.79 13.53 11.12
CA ALA A 310 -18.58 14.62 10.60
C ALA A 310 -20.06 14.50 11.01
N THR A 311 -20.63 15.60 11.47
CA THR A 311 -22.01 15.67 12.02
C THR A 311 -22.99 16.48 11.17
N ALA A 312 -22.51 17.12 10.10
CA ALA A 312 -23.33 18.00 9.27
C ALA A 312 -24.47 17.22 8.56
N ILE A 313 -25.64 17.83 8.50
CA ILE A 313 -26.78 17.33 7.71
C ILE A 313 -27.02 18.24 6.49
N ALA A 314 -27.89 17.81 5.56
CA ALA A 314 -28.17 18.57 4.34
C ALA A 314 -28.63 20.01 4.62
N SER A 315 -29.39 20.22 5.70
CA SER A 315 -29.85 21.56 6.13
C SER A 315 -28.76 22.45 6.72
N ASP A 316 -27.56 21.93 6.99
CA ASP A 316 -26.41 22.70 7.44
C ASP A 316 -25.55 23.22 6.28
N ILE A 317 -25.80 22.72 5.06
CA ILE A 317 -24.98 22.97 3.88
C ILE A 317 -25.79 23.82 2.89
N LEU A 318 -25.15 24.87 2.34
CA LEU A 318 -25.79 25.75 1.36
C LEU A 318 -26.27 25.00 0.11
N THR A 319 -27.43 25.39 -0.40
CA THR A 319 -28.00 24.84 -1.64
C THR A 319 -27.00 24.92 -2.80
N GLY A 320 -26.82 23.80 -3.51
CA GLY A 320 -25.86 23.66 -4.60
C GLY A 320 -24.42 23.38 -4.17
N ARG A 321 -24.13 23.33 -2.86
CA ARG A 321 -22.85 22.84 -2.31
C ARG A 321 -22.99 21.40 -1.86
N THR A 322 -21.87 20.69 -1.80
CA THR A 322 -21.81 19.28 -1.38
C THR A 322 -20.71 19.07 -0.34
N ALA A 323 -20.93 18.14 0.58
CA ALA A 323 -19.92 17.68 1.52
C ALA A 323 -19.96 16.15 1.63
N TYR A 324 -18.85 15.52 2.02
CA TYR A 324 -18.85 14.12 2.45
C TYR A 324 -18.99 14.08 3.97
N VAL A 325 -19.95 13.30 4.46
CA VAL A 325 -20.23 13.10 5.88
C VAL A 325 -20.41 11.61 6.11
N LYS A 326 -19.57 11.01 6.96
CA LYS A 326 -19.54 9.56 7.20
C LYS A 326 -19.52 8.76 5.89
N GLY A 327 -18.75 9.24 4.92
CA GLY A 327 -18.49 8.57 3.65
C GLY A 327 -19.59 8.77 2.61
N SER A 328 -20.69 9.40 2.99
CA SER A 328 -21.82 9.68 2.10
C SER A 328 -21.75 11.12 1.60
N LYS A 329 -21.93 11.29 0.28
CA LYS A 329 -22.04 12.63 -0.32
C LYS A 329 -23.41 13.23 0.01
N LEU A 330 -23.43 14.32 0.77
CA LEU A 330 -24.61 15.13 1.03
C LEU A 330 -24.67 16.31 0.06
N ILE A 331 -25.89 16.64 -0.38
CA ILE A 331 -26.21 17.84 -1.17
C ILE A 331 -26.92 18.82 -0.23
N GLY A 332 -26.43 20.05 -0.17
CA GLY A 332 -26.99 21.06 0.72
C GLY A 332 -28.38 21.53 0.32
N THR A 333 -29.19 21.86 1.34
CA THR A 333 -30.54 22.39 1.21
C THR A 333 -30.73 23.72 1.95
N MET A 334 -29.70 24.25 2.62
CA MET A 334 -29.77 25.54 3.30
C MET A 334 -29.83 26.68 2.28
N HIS A 335 -30.93 27.43 2.29
CA HIS A 335 -31.10 28.56 1.38
C HIS A 335 -30.24 29.74 1.82
N ASN A 336 -29.51 30.33 0.87
CA ASN A 336 -28.86 31.63 1.07
C ASN A 336 -29.84 32.73 0.63
N ASN A 337 -30.45 33.41 1.59
CA ASN A 337 -31.43 34.45 1.33
C ASN A 337 -30.81 35.84 1.08
N GLY A 338 -29.47 35.96 1.11
CA GLY A 338 -28.79 37.25 0.92
C GLY A 338 -29.27 38.32 1.91
N ALA A 339 -29.44 39.55 1.41
CA ALA A 339 -30.04 40.63 2.19
C ALA A 339 -31.57 40.48 2.22
N ILE A 340 -32.13 40.28 3.41
CA ILE A 340 -33.57 40.18 3.64
C ILE A 340 -34.10 41.54 4.12
N SER A 341 -35.10 42.08 3.44
CA SER A 341 -35.85 43.27 3.88
C SER A 341 -37.35 43.00 3.83
N GLY A 342 -38.08 43.46 4.86
CA GLY A 342 -39.54 43.36 4.94
C GLY A 342 -40.14 44.56 5.65
N SER A 343 -41.36 44.96 5.27
CA SER A 343 -42.10 46.06 5.89
C SER A 343 -43.37 45.56 6.57
N ILE A 344 -43.61 45.99 7.80
CA ILE A 344 -44.87 45.76 8.51
C ILE A 344 -45.60 47.10 8.62
N THR A 345 -46.72 47.24 7.91
CA THR A 345 -47.44 48.51 7.76
C THR A 345 -48.72 48.61 8.57
N ALA A 346 -49.13 47.51 9.22
CA ALA A 346 -50.37 47.42 9.99
C ALA A 346 -50.10 46.95 11.43
N GLN A 347 -50.95 47.38 12.35
CA GLN A 347 -51.01 46.85 13.71
C GLN A 347 -51.37 45.37 13.67
N ASN A 348 -50.63 44.58 14.43
CA ASN A 348 -50.64 43.12 14.41
C ASN A 348 -50.23 42.52 13.06
N GLY A 349 -49.72 43.34 12.13
CA GLY A 349 -49.10 42.86 10.91
C GLY A 349 -47.90 41.96 11.23
N GLN A 350 -47.68 40.95 10.40
CA GLN A 350 -46.64 39.96 10.60
C GLN A 350 -45.71 39.88 9.39
N TYR A 351 -44.41 39.72 9.66
CA TYR A 351 -43.41 39.34 8.68
C TYR A 351 -42.84 37.96 9.06
N THR A 352 -43.01 36.98 8.18
CA THR A 352 -42.45 35.64 8.36
C THR A 352 -40.98 35.64 7.93
N ILE A 353 -40.10 35.17 8.82
CA ILE A 353 -38.67 35.02 8.51
C ILE A 353 -38.54 33.83 7.55
N PRO A 354 -38.01 34.01 6.34
CA PRO A 354 -37.92 32.93 5.34
C PRO A 354 -37.00 31.80 5.81
N ALA A 355 -37.23 30.59 5.27
CA ALA A 355 -36.41 29.42 5.52
C ALA A 355 -34.97 29.63 5.01
N GLY A 356 -33.98 29.16 5.76
CA GLY A 356 -32.55 29.37 5.51
C GLY A 356 -31.76 28.81 6.70
N TYR A 357 -31.00 29.65 7.41
CA TYR A 357 -30.54 29.30 8.77
C TYR A 357 -31.70 29.20 9.78
N HIS A 358 -32.85 29.80 9.45
CA HIS A 358 -34.09 29.68 10.21
C HIS A 358 -34.99 28.60 9.61
N SER A 359 -35.87 28.02 10.45
CA SER A 359 -36.88 27.03 10.08
C SER A 359 -37.97 27.56 9.11
N GLY A 360 -37.99 28.87 8.84
CA GLY A 360 -39.06 29.50 8.06
C GLY A 360 -40.35 29.77 8.86
N SER A 361 -40.40 29.42 10.15
CA SER A 361 -41.60 29.55 11.00
C SER A 361 -41.55 30.75 11.95
N GLY A 362 -40.38 31.39 12.12
CA GLY A 362 -40.22 32.58 12.95
C GLY A 362 -41.01 33.76 12.39
N LYS A 363 -41.60 34.58 13.27
CA LYS A 363 -42.39 35.76 12.87
C LYS A 363 -41.97 37.00 13.65
N ILE A 364 -41.90 38.12 12.96
CA ILE A 364 -41.80 39.46 13.54
C ILE A 364 -43.20 40.08 13.49
N THR A 365 -43.69 40.60 14.60
CA THR A 365 -45.05 41.19 14.69
C THR A 365 -44.95 42.63 15.19
N ALA A 366 -45.65 43.57 14.55
CA ALA A 366 -45.76 44.93 15.04
C ALA A 366 -46.96 45.09 15.97
N THR A 367 -46.70 45.27 17.27
CA THR A 367 -47.75 45.39 18.28
C THR A 367 -47.62 46.73 19.01
N PHE A 368 -48.66 47.56 18.91
CA PHE A 368 -48.72 48.87 19.56
C PHE A 368 -49.91 48.89 20.53
N SER A 369 -49.64 48.99 21.84
CA SER A 369 -50.69 48.88 22.86
C SER A 369 -51.65 50.09 22.89
N ASN A 370 -51.21 51.24 22.43
CA ASN A 370 -51.96 52.51 22.48
C ASN A 370 -52.50 52.99 21.12
N LEU A 371 -52.23 52.25 20.05
CA LEU A 371 -52.77 52.55 18.72
C LEU A 371 -54.20 51.99 18.64
N THR A 372 -55.16 52.83 19.04
CA THR A 372 -56.60 52.53 18.99
C THR A 372 -57.31 53.62 18.20
N ALA A 373 -58.48 53.32 17.64
CA ALA A 373 -59.24 54.31 16.87
C ALA A 373 -59.50 55.59 17.67
N GLY A 374 -59.76 55.47 18.98
CA GLY A 374 -60.01 56.61 19.88
C GLY A 374 -58.80 57.52 20.12
N ASN A 375 -57.58 57.04 19.85
CA ASN A 375 -56.34 57.81 19.99
C ASN A 375 -55.83 58.38 18.65
N VAL A 376 -56.43 58.00 17.54
CA VAL A 376 -56.09 58.49 16.20
C VAL A 376 -57.16 59.49 15.74
N ARG A 377 -56.74 60.61 15.15
CA ARG A 377 -57.65 61.66 14.66
C ARG A 377 -58.65 61.07 13.67
N ASN A 378 -59.91 61.49 13.78
CA ASN A 378 -60.98 61.03 12.90
C ASN A 378 -60.61 61.16 11.41
N GLY A 379 -60.68 60.05 10.67
CA GLY A 379 -60.35 59.98 9.25
C GLY A 379 -58.87 59.78 8.90
N VAL A 380 -57.96 59.80 9.88
CA VAL A 380 -56.54 59.45 9.68
C VAL A 380 -56.35 57.95 9.93
N SER A 381 -55.60 57.27 9.07
CA SER A 381 -55.23 55.86 9.25
C SER A 381 -53.75 55.75 9.60
N ILE A 382 -53.44 55.10 10.72
CA ILE A 382 -52.07 54.79 11.15
C ILE A 382 -52.03 53.31 11.49
N GLY A 383 -51.12 52.56 10.88
CA GLY A 383 -51.02 51.12 11.14
C GLY A 383 -52.31 50.35 10.82
N GLY A 384 -53.11 50.79 9.83
CA GLY A 384 -54.40 50.18 9.51
C GLY A 384 -55.53 50.47 10.51
N VAL A 385 -55.26 51.22 11.58
CA VAL A 385 -56.28 51.70 12.52
C VAL A 385 -56.79 53.06 12.07
N THR A 386 -58.04 53.10 11.61
CA THR A 386 -58.71 54.36 11.25
C THR A 386 -59.20 55.07 12.50
N GLY A 387 -58.80 56.32 12.67
CA GLY A 387 -59.14 57.13 13.83
C GLY A 387 -60.61 57.51 13.91
N SER A 388 -61.09 57.64 15.15
CA SER A 388 -62.44 58.08 15.52
C SER A 388 -62.43 59.31 16.44
N PHE A 389 -61.26 59.82 16.84
CA PHE A 389 -61.16 60.95 17.76
C PHE A 389 -61.66 62.26 17.12
N LYS A 390 -62.73 62.83 17.68
CA LYS A 390 -63.30 64.15 17.34
C LYS A 390 -63.32 65.00 18.62
N GLY A 391 -62.45 66.00 18.75
CA GLY A 391 -62.46 66.90 19.92
C GLY A 391 -63.68 67.84 19.90
N GLY A 392 -64.33 68.09 21.05
CA GLY A 392 -65.52 68.95 21.17
C GLY A 392 -65.38 70.00 22.28
N TRP A 393 -66.04 71.15 22.11
CA TRP A 393 -66.05 72.33 23.00
C TRP A 393 -67.33 72.35 23.87
N SER A 394 -67.34 72.98 25.05
CA SER A 394 -68.53 73.09 25.93
C SER A 394 -68.77 74.52 26.46
N LEU A 395 -70.02 75.00 26.41
CA LEU A 395 -70.49 76.26 27.01
C LEU A 395 -71.11 75.97 28.38
N ARG A 396 -70.67 76.64 29.46
CA ARG A 396 -70.97 76.16 30.83
C ARG A 396 -72.04 76.89 31.63
N GLU A 397 -72.39 78.15 31.36
CA GLU A 397 -73.45 78.85 32.12
C GLU A 397 -73.86 80.17 31.47
N LEU A 398 -75.14 80.55 31.57
CA LEU A 398 -75.68 81.87 31.25
C LEU A 398 -76.32 82.43 32.53
N SER A 399 -75.64 83.34 33.23
CA SER A 399 -76.24 84.10 34.33
C SER A 399 -76.70 85.45 33.80
N VAL A 400 -77.94 85.84 34.11
CA VAL A 400 -78.52 87.14 33.75
C VAL A 400 -78.99 87.81 35.04
N ASP A 401 -78.40 88.93 35.40
CA ASP A 401 -78.79 89.72 36.58
C ASP A 401 -79.64 90.93 36.14
N TYR A 402 -80.69 91.22 36.90
CA TYR A 402 -81.68 92.27 36.62
C TYR A 402 -81.30 93.56 37.37
N GLU A 403 -81.04 94.66 36.66
CA GLU A 403 -81.05 96.00 37.24
C GLU A 403 -82.06 96.89 36.49
N ASN A 404 -82.61 97.87 37.21
CA ASN A 404 -83.73 98.70 36.77
C ASN A 404 -83.49 99.38 35.39
N ASP A 405 -84.61 99.71 34.71
CA ASP A 405 -84.64 100.45 33.44
C ASP A 405 -84.42 99.63 32.13
N ARG A 406 -84.74 98.32 32.19
CA ARG A 406 -84.73 97.37 31.03
C ARG A 406 -83.35 97.12 30.42
N ILE A 407 -82.32 97.19 31.24
CA ILE A 407 -80.95 96.80 30.91
C ILE A 407 -80.65 95.48 31.62
N TYR A 408 -80.13 94.51 30.88
CA TYR A 408 -79.78 93.18 31.38
C TYR A 408 -78.29 92.96 31.18
N GLU A 409 -77.61 92.47 32.20
CA GLU A 409 -76.21 92.08 32.12
C GLU A 409 -76.07 90.58 32.34
N GLY A 410 -75.18 89.95 31.60
CA GLY A 410 -74.89 88.54 31.79
C GLY A 410 -73.51 88.13 31.33
N THR A 411 -73.08 86.93 31.73
CA THR A 411 -71.78 86.38 31.33
C THR A 411 -71.90 84.94 30.85
N PHE A 412 -71.04 84.54 29.90
CA PHE A 412 -70.88 83.16 29.43
C PHE A 412 -69.41 82.73 29.41
N ASN A 413 -69.17 81.46 29.74
CA ASN A 413 -67.84 80.84 29.76
C ASN A 413 -67.68 79.84 28.61
N ILE A 414 -66.55 79.91 27.90
CA ILE A 414 -66.15 79.00 26.84
C ILE A 414 -64.88 78.26 27.27
N ASP A 415 -64.96 76.93 27.39
CA ASP A 415 -63.79 76.09 27.62
C ASP A 415 -63.11 75.71 26.31
N LEU A 416 -61.80 75.93 26.24
CA LEU A 416 -60.98 75.62 25.08
C LEU A 416 -60.30 74.25 25.24
N PRO A 417 -60.27 73.39 24.20
CA PRO A 417 -59.90 72.00 24.31
C PRO A 417 -58.38 71.74 24.34
N ARG A 418 -57.50 72.74 24.56
CA ARG A 418 -56.05 72.55 24.91
C ARG A 418 -55.25 73.85 25.11
N GLY A 419 -54.54 73.96 26.25
CA GLY A 419 -53.35 74.80 26.48
C GLY A 419 -53.56 76.33 26.56
N PRO A 420 -52.64 77.09 27.20
CA PRO A 420 -52.74 78.55 27.25
C PRO A 420 -52.65 79.12 25.83
N ILE A 421 -53.63 79.94 25.44
CA ILE A 421 -53.58 80.67 24.17
C ILE A 421 -52.52 81.77 24.30
N THR A 422 -51.52 81.77 23.42
CA THR A 422 -50.51 82.83 23.36
C THR A 422 -50.87 83.97 22.41
N SER A 423 -51.87 83.77 21.54
CA SER A 423 -52.45 84.83 20.70
C SER A 423 -53.89 84.49 20.29
N LEU A 424 -54.82 85.40 20.57
CA LEU A 424 -56.22 85.31 20.15
C LEU A 424 -56.55 86.57 19.35
N ASN A 425 -56.89 86.43 18.07
CA ASN A 425 -57.10 87.58 17.18
C ASN A 425 -58.58 87.99 17.10
N GLN A 426 -59.51 87.04 17.04
CA GLN A 426 -60.94 87.30 16.86
C GLN A 426 -61.84 86.26 17.55
N ILE A 427 -62.97 86.72 18.10
CA ILE A 427 -64.08 85.88 18.60
C ILE A 427 -65.35 86.31 17.87
N LYS A 428 -66.15 85.36 17.37
CA LYS A 428 -67.53 85.63 16.94
C LYS A 428 -68.53 84.90 17.83
N VAL A 429 -69.47 85.68 18.36
CA VAL A 429 -70.57 85.16 19.15
C VAL A 429 -71.89 85.59 18.53
N LEU A 430 -72.80 84.63 18.34
CA LEU A 430 -74.19 84.92 18.03
C LEU A 430 -75.02 84.87 19.31
N LEU A 431 -75.68 85.98 19.62
CA LEU A 431 -76.62 86.13 20.74
C LEU A 431 -78.03 86.40 20.21
N PHE A 432 -79.03 85.84 20.88
CA PHE A 432 -80.44 85.94 20.48
C PHE A 432 -81.26 86.64 21.57
N VAL A 433 -82.05 87.65 21.20
CA VAL A 433 -83.10 88.21 22.07
C VAL A 433 -84.44 87.65 21.64
N TRP A 434 -85.25 87.22 22.62
CA TRP A 434 -86.63 86.81 22.40
C TRP A 434 -87.58 87.88 22.92
N ASN A 435 -88.39 88.42 22.01
CA ASN A 435 -89.40 89.41 22.38
C ASN A 435 -90.79 88.74 22.36
N GLU A 436 -91.55 88.92 23.44
CA GLU A 436 -92.94 88.45 23.55
C GLU A 436 -93.89 89.64 23.49
N TYR A 437 -94.61 89.78 22.39
CA TYR A 437 -95.57 90.86 22.22
C TYR A 437 -96.99 90.35 22.45
N TRP A 438 -97.82 91.22 23.04
CA TRP A 438 -99.25 90.99 23.23
C TRP A 438 -100.02 92.00 22.40
N SER A 439 -100.83 91.51 21.46
CA SER A 439 -101.74 92.37 20.70
C SER A 439 -103.15 92.25 21.29
N TYR A 440 -103.80 93.40 21.48
CA TYR A 440 -105.19 93.48 21.91
C TYR A 440 -106.05 93.93 20.74
N TYR A 441 -107.09 93.15 20.43
CA TYR A 441 -108.09 93.53 19.41
C TYR A 441 -109.47 93.65 20.05
N HIS A 442 -110.19 94.70 19.67
CA HIS A 442 -111.55 94.95 20.10
C HIS A 442 -112.52 94.60 18.98
N ALA A 443 -113.43 93.66 19.24
CA ALA A 443 -114.52 93.32 18.34
C ALA A 443 -115.79 93.10 19.18
N GLY A 444 -116.88 93.78 18.82
CA GLY A 444 -118.17 93.61 19.49
C GLY A 444 -118.21 93.97 20.99
N GLY A 445 -117.39 94.93 21.43
CA GLY A 445 -117.40 95.44 22.82
C GLY A 445 -116.60 94.62 23.84
N THR A 446 -115.91 93.55 23.41
CA THR A 446 -115.01 92.75 24.27
C THR A 446 -113.58 92.77 23.73
N THR A 447 -112.59 92.80 24.62
CA THR A 447 -111.16 92.82 24.27
C THR A 447 -110.56 91.41 24.37
N TYR A 448 -109.90 90.95 23.31
CA TYR A 448 -109.16 89.69 23.30
C TYR A 448 -107.64 89.93 23.32
N LYS A 449 -106.89 89.08 24.05
CA LYS A 449 -105.42 89.12 24.15
C LYS A 449 -104.81 87.94 23.39
N VAL A 450 -103.93 88.21 22.41
CA VAL A 450 -103.22 87.17 21.63
C VAL A 450 -101.71 87.35 21.80
N ALA A 451 -101.00 86.24 22.07
CA ALA A 451 -99.54 86.20 22.22
C ALA A 451 -98.87 85.88 20.87
N GLY A 452 -97.85 86.66 20.48
CA GLY A 452 -96.97 86.35 19.36
C GLY A 452 -95.51 86.70 19.70
N GLY A 453 -94.56 85.86 19.31
CA GLY A 453 -93.13 86.03 19.61
C GLY A 453 -92.23 85.89 18.37
N GLY A 454 -91.11 86.61 18.37
CA GLY A 454 -90.11 86.58 17.28
C GLY A 454 -88.68 86.75 17.79
N TYR A 455 -87.70 86.17 17.08
CA TYR A 455 -86.28 86.30 17.39
C TYR A 455 -85.68 87.55 16.75
N THR A 456 -84.85 88.27 17.50
CA THR A 456 -83.88 89.21 16.92
C THR A 456 -82.48 88.61 17.02
N VAL A 457 -81.78 88.50 15.89
CA VAL A 457 -80.40 88.00 15.82
C VAL A 457 -79.45 89.18 15.75
N SER A 458 -78.58 89.31 16.74
CA SER A 458 -77.50 90.31 16.71
C SER A 458 -76.18 89.61 16.43
N HIS A 459 -75.55 89.95 15.31
CA HIS A 459 -74.18 89.52 15.02
C HIS A 459 -73.20 90.50 15.66
N LEU A 460 -72.50 90.05 16.70
CA LEU A 460 -71.45 90.83 17.34
C LEU A 460 -70.09 90.41 16.76
N TRP A 461 -69.45 91.35 16.06
CA TRP A 461 -68.16 91.17 15.39
C TRP A 461 -67.17 92.18 15.93
N THR A 462 -66.09 91.72 16.57
CA THR A 462 -65.03 92.62 17.04
C THR A 462 -63.64 91.96 16.95
N PRO A 463 -62.65 92.64 16.33
CA PRO A 463 -61.24 92.31 16.49
C PRO A 463 -60.76 92.64 17.90
N LEU A 464 -59.86 91.84 18.50
CA LEU A 464 -59.33 92.09 19.85
C LEU A 464 -58.47 93.36 19.97
N SER A 465 -57.92 93.86 18.87
CA SER A 465 -56.99 95.00 18.85
C SER A 465 -57.62 96.37 19.16
N GLN A 466 -58.95 96.45 19.28
CA GLN A 466 -59.67 97.71 19.51
C GLN A 466 -60.18 97.86 20.96
N TRP A 467 -59.77 97.00 21.88
CA TRP A 467 -60.39 96.92 23.21
C TRP A 467 -59.68 97.81 24.23
N GLY A 468 -60.43 98.74 24.82
CA GLY A 468 -60.05 99.63 25.92
C GLY A 468 -61.29 100.06 26.72
N PRO A 469 -61.14 100.70 27.89
CA PRO A 469 -62.26 101.04 28.78
C PRO A 469 -63.35 101.94 28.15
N ASP A 470 -63.05 102.57 27.01
CA ASP A 470 -63.98 103.42 26.25
C ASP A 470 -64.46 102.78 24.92
N PHE A 471 -64.30 101.46 24.75
CA PHE A 471 -64.74 100.78 23.53
C PHE A 471 -66.26 100.58 23.53
N ASN A 472 -66.94 101.17 22.54
CA ASN A 472 -68.38 101.02 22.31
C ASN A 472 -68.61 100.18 21.04
N PRO A 473 -68.87 98.86 21.15
CA PRO A 473 -69.06 98.01 19.98
C PRO A 473 -70.33 98.38 19.22
N SER A 474 -70.23 98.37 17.89
CA SER A 474 -71.32 98.65 16.95
C SER A 474 -72.60 97.89 17.33
N ALA A 475 -73.67 98.66 17.56
CA ALA A 475 -75.00 98.17 17.91
C ALA A 475 -75.59 97.32 16.76
N GLY A 476 -75.94 96.07 17.04
CA GLY A 476 -76.96 95.39 16.25
C GLY A 476 -78.30 96.04 16.57
N THR A 477 -78.88 96.79 15.63
CA THR A 477 -80.22 97.36 15.80
C THR A 477 -81.25 96.26 15.64
N GLY A 478 -81.89 95.89 16.75
CA GLY A 478 -83.04 95.02 16.75
C GLY A 478 -84.33 95.77 16.43
N ASN A 479 -85.30 95.05 15.88
CA ASN A 479 -86.66 95.60 15.72
C ASN A 479 -87.18 96.11 17.08
N GLN A 480 -87.84 97.27 17.07
CA GLN A 480 -88.50 97.87 18.24
C GLN A 480 -87.59 98.35 19.39
N GLY A 481 -86.33 98.70 19.10
CA GLY A 481 -85.46 99.43 20.04
C GLY A 481 -84.67 98.55 21.03
N SER A 482 -84.67 97.23 20.85
CA SER A 482 -83.76 96.32 21.56
C SER A 482 -82.35 96.34 20.97
N SER A 483 -81.32 96.29 21.80
CA SER A 483 -79.91 96.23 21.38
C SER A 483 -79.09 95.38 22.36
N ILE A 484 -78.22 94.49 21.87
CA ILE A 484 -77.23 93.77 22.70
C ILE A 484 -75.83 94.26 22.35
N TYR A 485 -75.01 94.47 23.37
CA TYR A 485 -73.61 94.84 23.29
C TYR A 485 -72.78 93.79 24.01
N LEU A 486 -71.59 93.52 23.47
CA LEU A 486 -70.54 92.85 24.21
C LEU A 486 -69.93 93.88 25.16
N ASP A 487 -69.96 93.62 26.45
CA ASP A 487 -69.59 94.59 27.50
C ASP A 487 -68.16 94.32 28.02
N SER A 488 -67.78 93.05 28.16
CA SER A 488 -66.43 92.68 28.57
C SER A 488 -65.98 91.33 28.04
N VAL A 489 -64.66 91.14 27.96
CA VAL A 489 -64.05 89.84 27.67
C VAL A 489 -62.88 89.65 28.61
N THR A 490 -62.88 88.53 29.34
CA THR A 490 -61.80 88.16 30.25
C THR A 490 -61.28 86.78 29.88
N MET A 491 -59.96 86.64 29.82
CA MET A 491 -59.31 85.35 29.58
C MET A 491 -58.57 84.92 30.83
N SER A 492 -58.78 83.66 31.24
CA SER A 492 -58.06 83.05 32.37
C SER A 492 -57.74 81.59 32.02
N GLY A 493 -56.46 81.32 31.74
CA GLY A 493 -56.01 80.00 31.30
C GLY A 493 -56.69 79.54 30.00
N THR A 494 -57.39 78.41 30.06
CA THR A 494 -58.17 77.84 28.95
C THR A 494 -59.64 78.28 28.94
N ASN A 495 -60.01 79.26 29.77
CA ASN A 495 -61.36 79.77 29.88
C ASN A 495 -61.46 81.19 29.31
N ILE A 496 -62.45 81.42 28.44
CA ILE A 496 -62.83 82.74 27.97
C ILE A 496 -64.19 83.09 28.58
N ARG A 497 -64.24 84.17 29.34
CA ARG A 497 -65.46 84.76 29.89
C ARG A 497 -65.86 85.96 29.05
N LEU A 498 -67.12 86.02 28.66
CA LEU A 498 -67.67 87.08 27.82
C LEU A 498 -68.88 87.69 28.55
N GLY A 499 -68.76 88.96 28.91
CA GLY A 499 -69.84 89.76 29.49
C GLY A 499 -70.59 90.53 28.41
N PHE A 500 -71.89 90.64 28.54
CA PHE A 500 -72.75 91.36 27.61
C PHE A 500 -73.75 92.22 28.37
N ARG A 501 -74.13 93.34 27.74
CA ARG A 501 -75.19 94.24 28.20
C ARG A 501 -76.25 94.34 27.11
N ALA A 502 -77.51 94.11 27.46
CA ALA A 502 -78.62 94.19 26.54
C ALA A 502 -79.64 95.20 27.03
N ARG A 503 -80.08 96.10 26.15
CA ARG A 503 -81.23 96.98 26.37
C ARG A 503 -82.43 96.40 25.64
N LEU A 504 -83.53 96.22 26.33
CA LEU A 504 -84.76 95.70 25.74
C LEU A 504 -85.72 96.83 25.37
N GLY A 505 -86.29 96.73 24.16
CA GLY A 505 -87.37 97.57 23.66
C GLY A 505 -88.67 97.37 24.44
N LEU A 506 -89.70 98.16 24.13
CA LEU A 506 -90.85 98.37 25.00
C LEU A 506 -91.64 97.11 25.42
N ASP A 507 -91.50 96.01 24.68
CA ASP A 507 -92.28 94.78 24.86
C ASP A 507 -91.41 93.49 24.78
N ALA A 508 -90.15 93.55 25.17
CA ALA A 508 -89.26 92.39 25.20
C ALA A 508 -89.03 91.88 26.63
N ASN A 509 -89.15 90.55 26.85
CA ASN A 509 -89.18 89.96 28.20
C ASN A 509 -88.07 88.95 28.52
N HIS A 510 -87.37 88.35 27.54
CA HIS A 510 -86.37 87.29 27.79
C HIS A 510 -85.14 87.34 26.86
N ILE A 511 -83.97 86.96 27.38
CA ILE A 511 -82.72 86.80 26.61
C ILE A 511 -82.27 85.34 26.70
N TYR A 512 -81.90 84.73 25.57
CA TYR A 512 -81.41 83.35 25.52
C TYR A 512 -80.08 83.27 24.74
N ALA A 513 -79.13 82.50 25.24
CA ALA A 513 -77.92 82.13 24.49
C ALA A 513 -77.99 80.67 24.06
N LYS A 514 -77.60 80.37 22.81
CA LYS A 514 -77.57 78.99 22.29
C LYS A 514 -76.11 78.58 22.03
N SER A 515 -75.70 77.46 22.63
CA SER A 515 -74.31 76.97 22.64
C SER A 515 -73.73 76.67 21.27
N ASP A 516 -74.58 76.36 20.28
CA ASP A 516 -74.16 75.67 19.06
C ASP A 516 -73.62 76.62 17.97
N LEU A 517 -73.59 77.93 18.23
CA LEU A 517 -73.32 78.97 17.22
C LEU A 517 -72.15 79.91 17.55
N CYS A 518 -71.34 79.59 18.55
CA CYS A 518 -70.13 80.34 18.85
C CYS A 518 -68.95 79.84 17.98
N GLN A 519 -68.32 80.71 17.19
CA GLN A 519 -67.17 80.37 16.35
C GLN A 519 -65.97 81.26 16.71
N ILE A 520 -64.89 80.64 17.20
CA ILE A 520 -63.62 81.32 17.45
C ILE A 520 -62.70 81.06 16.27
N TYR A 521 -62.16 82.13 15.69
CA TYR A 521 -61.25 82.06 14.56
C TYR A 521 -59.82 82.27 15.05
N TYR A 522 -58.94 81.35 14.69
CA TYR A 522 -57.49 81.49 14.86
C TYR A 522 -56.91 81.74 13.47
N GLU A 523 -56.05 82.74 13.33
CA GLU A 523 -55.05 82.73 12.26
C GLU A 523 -53.80 82.05 12.83
N SER A 524 -53.26 81.10 12.09
CA SER A 524 -52.03 80.37 12.43
C SER A 524 -50.80 81.25 12.35
#